data_AF-A0A100WYJ5-F1
#
_entry.id   AF-A0A100WYJ5-F1
#
_cell.length_a   1.000
_cell.length_b   1.000
_cell.length_c   1.000
_cell.angle_alpha   90.00
_cell.angle_beta   90.00
_cell.angle_gamma   90.00
#
_symmetry.space_group_name_H-M   'P 1'
#
loop_
_entity.id
_entity.type
_entity.pdbx_description
1 polymer ?
#
loop_
_entity_poly.entity_id
_entity_poly.type
_entity_poly.pdbx_seq_one_letter_code
_entity_poly.pdbx_strand_id
1 'polypeptide(L)' 'MSVAMTTDPDQLRAQVAAVLAEVPDPALDPSALDGVDIDVVAARLEQAHDLLVQALESVDRGQPAGPQATGR' A
#
# COMPACT_ATOMS: atom_id res chain seq x y z
N MET A 1 -13.42 -13.44 -7.32
CA MET A 1 -13.89 -12.30 -6.51
C MET A 1 -13.12 -11.08 -6.99
N SER A 2 -13.75 -10.18 -7.75
CA SER A 2 -13.07 -8.95 -8.18
C SER A 2 -13.09 -7.96 -7.02
N VAL A 3 -11.95 -7.75 -6.38
CA VAL A 3 -11.78 -6.66 -5.42
C VAL A 3 -11.87 -5.36 -6.22
N ALA A 4 -12.92 -4.57 -6.00
CA ALA A 4 -13.01 -3.24 -6.59
C ALA A 4 -11.87 -2.41 -6.00
N MET A 5 -10.82 -2.16 -6.80
CA MET A 5 -9.69 -1.36 -6.36
C MET A 5 -10.14 0.08 -6.15
N THR A 6 -9.85 0.57 -4.95
CA THR A 6 -10.11 1.95 -4.55
C THR A 6 -8.95 2.84 -4.98
N THR A 7 -9.25 3.99 -5.56
CA THR A 7 -8.27 5.04 -5.85
C THR A 7 -8.30 6.15 -4.78
N ASP A 8 -9.05 5.94 -3.69
CA ASP A 8 -9.07 6.86 -2.56
C ASP A 8 -7.68 6.89 -1.88
N PRO A 9 -7.05 8.07 -1.78
CA PRO A 9 -5.68 8.17 -1.30
C PRO A 9 -5.54 7.77 0.17
N ASP A 10 -6.55 7.96 1.01
CA ASP A 10 -6.49 7.58 2.42
C ASP A 10 -6.66 6.07 2.59
N GLN A 11 -7.54 5.44 1.81
CA GLN A 11 -7.65 3.97 1.78
C GLN A 11 -6.39 3.31 1.21
N LEU A 12 -5.75 3.91 0.20
CA LEU A 12 -4.49 3.43 -0.33
C LEU A 12 -3.37 3.52 0.69
N ARG A 13 -3.24 4.66 1.39
CA ARG A 13 -2.28 4.81 2.49
C ARG A 13 -2.51 3.79 3.60
N ALA A 14 -3.76 3.54 3.98
CA ALA A 14 -4.07 2.54 5.01
C ALA A 14 -3.69 1.12 4.58
N GLN A 15 -3.94 0.75 3.32
CA GLN A 15 -3.56 -0.56 2.78
C GLN A 15 -2.04 -0.74 2.71
N VAL A 16 -1.31 0.28 2.22
CA VAL A 16 0.15 0.27 2.19
C VAL A 16 0.72 0.18 3.60
N ALA A 17 0.19 0.96 4.55
CA ALA A 17 0.62 0.90 5.95
C ALA A 17 0.38 -0.50 6.56
N ALA A 18 -0.71 -1.16 6.22
CA ALA A 18 -0.98 -2.52 6.67
C ALA A 18 0.02 -3.54 6.11
N VAL A 19 0.42 -3.42 4.83
CA VAL A 19 1.44 -4.29 4.22
C VAL A 19 2.81 -4.04 4.85
N LEU A 20 3.14 -2.77 5.13
CA LEU A 20 4.43 -2.38 5.69
C LEU A 20 4.54 -2.55 7.20
N ALA A 21 3.45 -2.83 7.92
CA ALA A 21 3.47 -3.03 9.38
C ALA A 21 4.35 -4.20 9.82
N GLU A 22 4.61 -5.15 8.92
CA GLU A 22 5.49 -6.30 9.16
C GLU A 22 6.94 -6.03 8.74
N VAL A 23 7.25 -4.89 8.12
CA VAL A 23 8.61 -4.51 7.76
C VAL A 23 9.28 -3.86 8.99
N PRO A 24 10.42 -4.37 9.46
CA PRO A 24 11.14 -3.77 10.57
C PRO A 24 11.57 -2.33 10.24
N ASP A 25 11.39 -1.43 11.20
CA ASP A 25 11.86 -0.05 11.09
C ASP A 25 13.16 0.14 11.90
N PRO A 26 14.32 0.26 11.24
CA PRO A 26 15.60 0.45 11.91
C PRO A 26 15.72 1.80 12.63
N ALA A 27 14.87 2.78 12.30
CA ALA A 27 14.81 4.05 13.02
C ALA A 27 14.13 3.91 14.39
N LEU A 28 13.24 2.92 14.55
CA LEU A 28 12.58 2.61 15.81
C LEU A 28 13.39 1.63 16.66
N ASP A 29 13.91 0.58 16.04
CA ASP A 29 14.79 -0.39 16.68
C ASP A 29 15.88 -0.83 15.69
N PRO A 30 17.13 -0.37 15.85
CA PRO A 30 18.24 -0.74 14.98
C PRO A 30 18.51 -2.25 14.97
N SER A 31 18.18 -2.93 16.07
CA SER A 31 18.37 -4.38 16.26
C SER A 31 17.27 -5.20 15.58
N ALA A 32 16.18 -4.57 15.13
CA ALA A 32 15.10 -5.26 14.42
C ALA A 32 15.52 -5.75 13.02
N LEU A 33 16.68 -5.31 12.53
CA LEU A 33 17.31 -5.85 11.33
C LEU A 33 18.16 -7.10 11.62
N ASP A 34 18.48 -7.40 12.88
CA ASP A 34 19.29 -8.57 13.22
C ASP A 34 18.50 -9.86 12.99
N GLY A 35 18.97 -10.68 12.05
CA GLY A 35 18.30 -11.93 11.69
C GLY A 35 17.03 -11.73 10.87
N VAL A 36 16.78 -10.52 10.35
CA VAL A 36 15.68 -10.28 9.42
C VAL A 36 15.90 -11.08 8.14
N ASP A 37 14.84 -11.70 7.65
CA ASP A 37 14.84 -12.31 6.32
C ASP A 37 14.61 -11.22 5.27
N ILE A 38 15.68 -10.90 4.53
CA ILE A 38 15.67 -9.85 3.51
C ILE A 38 14.71 -10.19 2.37
N ASP A 39 14.52 -11.48 2.04
CA ASP A 39 13.61 -11.87 0.97
C ASP A 39 12.15 -11.61 1.38
N VAL A 40 11.83 -11.81 2.66
CA VAL A 40 10.51 -11.50 3.22
C VAL A 40 10.27 -9.99 3.20
N VAL A 41 11.26 -9.19 3.62
CA VAL A 41 11.16 -7.72 3.56
C VAL A 41 10.98 -7.23 2.12
N ALA A 42 11.76 -7.77 1.19
CA ALA A 42 11.67 -7.42 -0.23
C ALA A 42 10.28 -7.72 -0.80
N ALA A 43 9.73 -8.90 -0.52
CA ALA A 43 8.40 -9.28 -0.97
C ALA A 43 7.30 -8.35 -0.42
N ARG A 44 7.42 -7.89 0.84
CA ARG A 44 6.48 -6.93 1.43
C ARG A 44 6.57 -5.54 0.78
N LEU A 45 7.79 -5.07 0.52
CA LEU A 45 8.00 -3.80 -0.18
C LEU A 45 7.48 -3.85 -1.63
N GLU A 46 7.71 -4.96 -2.33
CA GLU A 46 7.16 -5.20 -3.68
C GLU A 46 5.63 -5.20 -3.65
N GLN A 47 5.01 -5.90 -2.71
CA GLN A 47 3.56 -5.91 -2.56
C GLN A 47 2.99 -4.49 -2.31
N ALA A 48 3.66 -3.68 -1.48
CA ALA A 48 3.26 -2.30 -1.25
C ALA A 48 3.41 -1.44 -2.52
N HIS A 49 4.48 -1.67 -3.29
CA HIS A 49 4.72 -1.01 -4.56
C HIS A 49 3.65 -1.36 -5.61
N ASP A 50 3.32 -2.64 -5.76
CA ASP A 50 2.30 -3.11 -6.70
C ASP A 50 0.93 -2.49 -6.43
N LEU A 51 0.55 -2.34 -5.16
CA LEU A 51 -0.69 -1.64 -4.80
C LEU A 51 -0.68 -0.18 -5.27
N LEU A 52 0.45 0.52 -5.11
CA LEU A 52 0.60 1.90 -5.56
C LEU A 52 0.57 2.01 -7.09
N VAL A 53 1.25 1.10 -7.79
CA VAL A 53 1.25 1.06 -9.26
C VAL A 53 -0.15 0.78 -9.80
N GLN A 54 -0.84 -0.23 -9.27
CA GLN A 54 -2.22 -0.55 -9.67
C GLN A 54 -3.18 0.63 -9.43
N ALA A 55 -2.99 1.36 -8.34
CA ALA A 55 -3.76 2.56 -8.05
C ALA A 55 -3.48 3.67 -9.07
N LEU A 56 -2.22 3.92 -9.42
CA LEU A 56 -1.82 4.90 -10.43
C LEU A 56 -2.38 4.54 -11.81
N GLU A 57 -2.27 3.29 -12.23
CA GLU A 57 -2.85 2.78 -13.48
C GLU A 57 -4.37 2.88 -13.50
N SER A 58 -5.03 2.77 -12.35
CA SER A 58 -6.49 2.93 -12.24
C SER A 58 -6.90 4.39 -12.39
N VAL A 59 -6.12 5.33 -11.85
CA VAL A 59 -6.30 6.78 -12.04
C VAL A 59 -6.06 7.16 -13.50
N ASP A 60 -4.99 6.67 -14.12
CA ASP A 60 -4.67 6.93 -15.54
C ASP A 60 -5.77 6.43 -16.49
N ARG A 61 -6.36 5.27 -16.17
CA ARG A 61 -7.52 4.73 -16.90
C ARG A 61 -8.84 5.48 -16.64
N GLY A 62 -8.83 6.50 -15.80
CA GLY A 62 -10.01 7.32 -15.51
C GLY A 62 -11.02 6.65 -14.59
N GLN A 63 -10.62 5.64 -13.79
CA GLN A 63 -11.48 5.06 -12.76
C GLN A 63 -11.70 6.13 -11.68
N PRO A 64 -12.91 6.71 -11.55
CA PRO A 64 -13.14 7.73 -10.54
C PRO A 64 -12.98 7.09 -9.16
N ALA A 65 -12.35 7.82 -8.23
CA ALA A 65 -12.44 7.50 -6.81
C ALA A 65 -13.93 7.45 -6.44
N GLY A 66 -14.50 6.24 -6.32
CA GLY A 66 -15.91 6.08 -5.98
C GLY A 66 -16.15 6.18 -4.47
N PRO A 67 -17.37 6.50 -3.99
CA PRO A 67 -18.22 7.62 -4.37
C PRO A 67 -18.55 8.54 -3.16
N GLN A 68 -18.99 9.77 -3.46
CA GLN A 68 -19.70 10.76 -2.59
C GLN A 68 -18.89 12.01 -2.16
N ALA A 69 -18.70 12.93 -3.10
CA ALA A 69 -18.79 14.37 -2.81
C ALA A 69 -19.98 14.94 -3.60
N THR A 70 -21.19 14.54 -3.23
CA THR A 70 -22.42 15.23 -3.62
C THR A 70 -23.00 15.86 -2.38
N GLY A 71 -22.55 17.09 -2.10
CA GLY A 71 -23.14 17.99 -1.12
C GLY A 71 -23.24 19.36 -1.77
N ARG A 72 -24.38 19.57 -2.43
CA ARG A 72 -24.84 20.81 -3.07
C ARG A 72 -24.89 21.96 -2.08
#